data_AF-A0A0D5MBF3-F1
#
_entry.id   AF-A0A0D5MBF3-F1
#
_cell.length_a   1.000
_cell.length_b   1.000
_cell.length_c   1.000
_cell.angle_alpha   90.00
_cell.angle_beta   90.00
_cell.angle_gamma   90.00
#
_symmetry.space_group_name_H-M   'P 1'
#
loop_
_entity.id
_entity.type
_entity.pdbx_description
1 polymer ?
#
loop_
_entity_poly.entity_id
_entity_poly.type
_entity_poly.pdbx_seq_one_letter_code
_entity_poly.pdbx_strand_id
1 'polypeptide(L)'
;MYSTDYFDQLFAEKVRSRFSNAKHFYTKCLDQVSKSDGSGYLFKLEGEYTDGVIKLNQEIDKMHSKCLRELEDKRFTSQKEYVSYCHSILDGRVESFLQYYSDELKEKLQRTVVHYLSMTGKF
;
A
#
# COMPACT_ATOMS: atom_id res chain seq x y z
N MET A 1 5.47 -2.34 31.10
CA MET A 1 4.65 -2.33 29.87
C MET A 1 5.56 -1.79 28.77
N TYR A 2 5.72 -2.51 27.66
CA TYR A 2 6.57 -2.06 26.55
C TYR A 2 5.82 -1.00 25.75
N SER A 3 6.48 0.10 25.35
CA SER A 3 5.84 1.16 24.56
C SER A 3 5.53 0.65 23.16
N THR A 4 4.37 1.02 22.60
CA THR A 4 4.01 0.73 21.20
C THR A 4 4.75 1.63 20.21
N ASP A 5 5.41 2.70 20.66
CA ASP A 5 6.12 3.67 19.83
C ASP A 5 7.11 3.02 18.84
N TYR A 6 7.82 1.98 19.31
CA TYR A 6 8.77 1.24 18.48
C TYR A 6 8.08 0.54 17.30
N PHE A 7 6.96 -0.14 17.58
CA PHE A 7 6.18 -0.78 16.53
C PHE A 7 5.57 0.26 15.59
N ASP A 8 5.04 1.36 16.12
CA ASP A 8 4.40 2.43 15.35
C ASP A 8 5.36 3.08 14.36
N GLN A 9 6.60 3.35 14.78
CA GLN A 9 7.62 3.88 13.90
C GLN A 9 7.90 2.94 12.73
N LEU A 10 8.15 1.66 12.99
CA LEU A 10 8.46 0.69 11.95
C LEU A 10 7.27 0.43 11.02
N PHE A 11 6.05 0.40 11.57
CA PHE A 11 4.83 0.28 10.82
C PHE A 11 4.66 1.45 9.85
N ALA A 12 4.83 2.68 10.34
CA ALA A 12 4.73 3.90 9.55
C ALA A 12 5.77 3.95 8.42
N GLU A 13 7.01 3.48 8.66
CA GLU A 13 8.05 3.39 7.64
C GLU A 13 7.67 2.45 6.50
N LYS A 14 7.14 1.25 6.83
CA LYS A 14 6.65 0.29 5.82
C LYS A 14 5.50 0.87 5.01
N VAL A 15 4.51 1.47 5.66
CA VAL A 15 3.37 2.11 5.00
C VAL A 15 3.84 3.22 4.05
N ARG A 16 4.74 4.10 4.51
CA ARG A 16 5.29 5.19 3.70
C ARG A 16 6.02 4.67 2.46
N SER A 17 6.86 3.65 2.62
CA SER A 17 7.56 3.00 1.51
C SER A 17 6.57 2.45 0.48
N ARG A 18 5.49 1.81 0.93
CA ARG A 18 4.47 1.23 0.07
C ARG A 18 3.66 2.27 -0.70
N PHE A 19 3.26 3.36 -0.06
CA PHE A 19 2.61 4.48 -0.77
C PHE A 19 3.55 5.17 -1.77
N SER A 20 4.83 5.32 -1.43
CA SER A 20 5.82 5.86 -2.37
C SER A 20 5.93 4.99 -3.63
N ASN A 21 5.99 3.67 -3.47
CA ASN A 21 6.03 2.72 -4.58
C ASN A 21 4.75 2.76 -5.43
N ALA A 22 3.57 2.85 -4.80
CA ALA A 22 2.29 2.97 -5.50
C ALA A 22 2.21 4.28 -6.30
N LYS A 23 2.62 5.41 -5.71
CA LYS A 23 2.67 6.71 -6.38
C LYS A 23 3.60 6.70 -7.58
N HIS A 24 4.79 6.12 -7.43
CA HIS A 24 5.75 6.00 -8.53
C HIS A 24 5.19 5.18 -9.70
N PHE A 25 4.52 4.06 -9.39
CA PHE A 25 3.86 3.25 -10.42
C PHE A 25 2.75 4.03 -11.13
N TYR A 26 1.92 4.75 -10.38
CA TYR A 26 0.89 5.62 -10.95
C TYR A 26 1.47 6.68 -11.88
N THR A 27 2.56 7.35 -11.50
CA THR A 27 3.25 8.33 -12.38
C THR A 27 3.69 7.67 -13.70
N LYS A 28 4.26 6.46 -13.65
CA LYS A 28 4.60 5.71 -14.87
C LYS A 28 3.40 5.35 -15.73
N CYS A 29 2.23 5.10 -15.13
CA CYS A 29 1.00 4.88 -15.88
C CYS A 29 0.54 6.15 -16.59
N LEU A 30 0.64 7.32 -15.93
CA LEU A 30 0.32 8.61 -16.55
C LEU A 30 1.23 8.91 -17.75
N ASP A 31 2.52 8.63 -17.63
CA ASP A 31 3.50 8.87 -18.70
C ASP A 31 3.22 8.03 -19.97
N GLN A 32 2.50 6.91 -19.84
CA GLN A 32 2.12 6.05 -20.96
C GLN A 32 0.85 6.51 -21.68
N VAL A 33 0.09 7.45 -21.11
CA VAL A 33 -1.17 7.94 -21.69
C VAL A 33 -0.96 9.34 -22.26
N SER A 34 -1.17 9.52 -23.58
CA SER A 34 -1.03 10.84 -24.20
C SER A 34 -2.14 11.79 -23.75
N LYS A 35 -1.77 13.04 -23.45
CA LYS A 35 -2.72 14.09 -23.05
C LYS A 35 -3.66 14.53 -24.18
N SER A 36 -3.28 14.33 -25.45
CA SER A 36 -4.05 14.80 -26.61
C SER A 36 -5.27 13.94 -26.93
N ASP A 37 -5.21 12.63 -26.68
CA ASP A 37 -6.25 11.65 -27.02
C ASP A 37 -6.72 10.80 -25.82
N GLY A 38 -6.03 10.90 -24.67
CA GLY A 38 -6.23 10.05 -23.50
C GLY A 38 -6.87 10.74 -22.29
N SER A 39 -7.48 11.92 -22.42
CA SER A 39 -8.03 12.69 -21.29
C SER A 39 -9.00 11.88 -20.41
N GLY A 40 -9.89 11.08 -21.01
CA GLY A 40 -10.79 10.18 -20.28
C GLY A 40 -10.06 9.06 -19.52
N TYR A 41 -8.96 8.55 -20.07
CA TYR A 41 -8.14 7.53 -19.42
C TYR A 41 -7.28 8.11 -18.30
N LEU A 42 -6.80 9.35 -18.45
CA LEU A 42 -6.12 10.07 -17.38
C LEU A 42 -7.06 10.29 -16.18
N PHE A 43 -8.29 10.73 -16.43
CA PHE A 43 -9.30 10.87 -15.37
C PHE A 43 -9.61 9.53 -14.71
N LYS A 44 -9.74 8.45 -15.51
CA LYS A 44 -9.94 7.11 -14.97
C LYS A 44 -8.76 6.63 -14.11
N LEU A 45 -7.52 6.83 -14.56
CA LEU A 45 -6.32 6.49 -13.79
C LEU A 45 -6.25 7.24 -12.46
N GLU A 46 -6.57 8.53 -12.47
CA GLU A 46 -6.63 9.34 -11.25
C GLU A 46 -7.69 8.84 -10.28
N GLY A 47 -8.88 8.49 -10.78
CA GLY A 47 -9.95 7.89 -10.00
C GLY A 47 -9.53 6.56 -9.36
N GLU A 48 -9.04 5.61 -10.17
CA GLU A 48 -8.58 4.29 -9.69
C GLU A 48 -7.45 4.42 -8.66
N TYR A 49 -6.51 5.35 -8.87
CA TYR A 49 -5.44 5.61 -7.91
C TYR A 49 -5.99 6.17 -6.59
N THR A 50 -6.86 7.17 -6.67
CA THR A 50 -7.44 7.83 -5.49
C THR A 50 -8.28 6.85 -4.66
N ASP A 51 -9.19 6.12 -5.31
CA ASP A 51 -10.03 5.12 -4.65
C ASP A 51 -9.19 4.00 -4.04
N GLY A 52 -8.15 3.55 -4.76
CA GLY A 52 -7.20 2.57 -4.27
C GLY A 52 -6.45 3.02 -3.03
N VAL A 53 -5.97 4.27 -3.01
CA VAL A 53 -5.28 4.86 -1.86
C VAL A 53 -6.21 5.01 -0.66
N ILE A 54 -7.45 5.45 -0.87
CA ILE A 54 -8.46 5.57 0.19
C ILE A 54 -8.74 4.20 0.81
N LYS A 55 -9.02 3.19 -0.03
CA LYS A 55 -9.28 1.82 0.43
C LYS A 55 -8.07 1.26 1.19
N LEU A 56 -6.86 1.46 0.67
CA LEU A 56 -5.64 0.99 1.32
C LEU A 56 -5.45 1.66 2.69
N ASN A 57 -5.63 2.97 2.82
CA ASN A 57 -5.55 3.65 4.12
C ASN A 57 -6.55 3.10 5.13
N GLN A 58 -7.81 2.91 4.75
CA GLN A 58 -8.84 2.36 5.63
C GLN A 58 -8.48 0.95 6.13
N GLU A 59 -7.92 0.12 5.26
CA GLU A 59 -7.51 -1.24 5.61
C GLU A 59 -6.23 -1.23 6.47
N ILE A 60 -5.28 -0.31 6.20
CA ILE A 60 -4.09 -0.08 7.03
C ILE A 60 -4.48 0.30 8.46
N ASP A 61 -5.42 1.22 8.65
CA ASP A 61 -5.85 1.66 9.98
C ASP A 61 -6.46 0.50 10.79
N LYS A 62 -7.25 -0.36 10.13
CA LYS A 62 -7.81 -1.58 10.74
C LYS A 62 -6.71 -2.57 11.13
N MET A 63 -5.74 -2.79 10.23
CA MET A 63 -4.61 -3.70 10.48
C MET A 63 -3.74 -3.19 11.62
N HIS A 64 -3.42 -1.89 11.62
CA HIS A 64 -2.62 -1.23 12.66
C HIS A 64 -3.28 -1.38 14.03
N SER A 65 -4.57 -1.01 14.14
CA SER A 65 -5.37 -1.17 15.36
C SER A 65 -5.45 -2.62 15.85
N LYS A 66 -5.46 -3.60 14.94
CA LYS A 66 -5.42 -5.02 15.30
C LYS A 66 -4.05 -5.43 15.84
N CYS A 67 -2.97 -4.96 15.21
CA CYS A 67 -1.61 -5.24 15.67
C CYS A 67 -1.33 -4.62 17.05
N LEU A 68 -1.77 -3.39 17.29
CA LEU A 68 -1.60 -2.71 18.58
C LEU A 68 -2.28 -3.47 19.72
N ARG A 69 -3.55 -3.86 19.54
CA ARG A 69 -4.27 -4.67 20.54
C ARG A 69 -3.55 -5.99 20.84
N GLU A 70 -3.07 -6.66 19.80
CA GLU A 70 -2.32 -7.92 19.96
C GLU A 70 -1.00 -7.72 20.72
N LEU A 71 -0.32 -6.59 20.55
CA LEU A 71 0.89 -6.24 21.30
C LEU A 71 0.57 -5.92 22.76
N GLU A 72 -0.53 -5.21 23.03
CA GLU A 72 -0.98 -4.86 24.38
C GLU A 72 -1.45 -6.09 25.17
N ASP A 73 -2.16 -7.01 24.52
CA ASP A 73 -2.65 -8.26 25.12
C ASP A 73 -1.50 -9.23 25.45
N LYS A 74 -0.38 -9.14 24.71
CA LYS A 74 0.74 -10.06 24.87
C LYS A 74 1.65 -9.65 26.03
N ARG A 75 1.86 -10.59 26.95
CA ARG A 75 2.81 -10.42 28.05
C ARG A 75 4.21 -10.85 27.63
N PHE A 76 5.08 -9.88 27.37
CA PHE A 76 6.49 -10.12 27.07
C PHE A 76 7.32 -10.22 28.34
N THR A 77 8.23 -11.20 28.38
CA THR A 77 9.14 -11.44 29.50
C THR A 77 10.46 -10.67 29.36
N SER A 78 10.77 -10.19 28.15
CA SER A 78 11.99 -9.41 27.88
C SER A 78 11.84 -8.46 26.68
N GLN A 79 12.71 -7.44 26.61
CA GLN A 79 12.81 -6.51 25.48
C GLN A 79 13.10 -7.26 24.17
N LYS A 80 13.97 -8.29 24.22
CA LYS A 80 14.35 -9.08 23.04
C LYS A 80 13.13 -9.83 22.47
N GLU A 81 12.30 -10.39 23.33
CA GLU A 81 11.07 -11.07 22.94
C GLU A 81 10.08 -10.09 22.28
N TYR A 82 9.89 -8.91 22.88
CA TYR A 82 9.06 -7.85 22.33
C TYR A 82 9.53 -7.43 20.93
N VAL A 83 10.81 -7.08 20.77
CA VAL A 83 11.38 -6.65 19.47
C VAL A 83 11.24 -7.75 18.42
N SER A 84 11.57 -9.00 18.77
CA SER A 84 11.43 -10.14 17.86
C SER A 84 9.98 -10.34 17.42
N TYR A 85 9.01 -10.10 18.31
CA TYR A 85 7.60 -10.23 17.98
C TYR A 85 7.10 -9.10 17.08
N CYS A 86 7.52 -7.85 17.32
CA CYS A 86 7.23 -6.73 16.44
C CYS A 86 7.69 -7.04 15.01
N HIS A 87 8.94 -7.48 14.83
CA HIS A 87 9.46 -7.86 13.52
C HIS A 87 8.68 -9.01 12.88
N SER A 88 8.30 -10.04 13.66
CA SER A 88 7.48 -11.14 13.15
C SER A 88 6.13 -10.67 12.59
N ILE A 89 5.48 -9.70 13.24
CA ILE A 89 4.23 -9.12 12.75
C ILE A 89 4.50 -8.26 11.51
N LEU A 90 5.51 -7.41 11.57
CA LEU A 90 5.82 -6.42 10.54
C LEU A 90 6.27 -7.08 9.23
N ASP A 91 7.23 -8.00 9.30
CA ASP A 91 7.84 -8.63 8.12
C ASP A 91 7.04 -9.81 7.58
N GLY A 92 6.17 -10.40 8.41
CA GLY A 92 5.23 -11.44 7.98
C GLY A 92 3.90 -10.86 7.53
N ARG A 93 3.06 -10.52 8.52
CA ARG A 93 1.65 -10.19 8.30
C ARG A 93 1.46 -8.83 7.63
N VAL A 94 2.09 -7.79 8.16
CA VAL A 94 1.91 -6.41 7.65
C VAL A 94 2.49 -6.29 6.25
N GLU A 95 3.69 -6.83 6.02
CA GLU A 95 4.31 -6.81 4.68
C GLU A 95 3.44 -7.50 3.63
N SER A 96 2.95 -8.70 3.92
CA SER A 96 2.08 -9.47 3.00
C SER A 96 0.78 -8.74 2.70
N PHE A 97 0.18 -8.14 3.72
CA PHE A 97 -1.03 -7.33 3.59
C PHE A 97 -0.80 -6.11 2.71
N LEU A 98 0.25 -5.33 2.97
CA LEU A 98 0.57 -4.15 2.17
C LEU A 98 0.91 -4.50 0.72
N GLN A 99 1.59 -5.63 0.51
CA GLN A 99 1.89 -6.15 -0.82
C GLN A 99 0.60 -6.47 -1.59
N TYR A 100 -0.32 -7.23 -0.97
CA TYR A 100 -1.58 -7.63 -1.60
C TYR A 100 -2.39 -6.44 -2.13
N TYR A 101 -2.64 -5.43 -1.28
CA TYR A 101 -3.43 -4.27 -1.70
C TYR A 101 -2.67 -3.37 -2.68
N SER A 102 -1.34 -3.27 -2.55
CA SER A 102 -0.52 -2.54 -3.51
C SER A 102 -0.58 -3.18 -4.89
N ASP A 103 -0.55 -4.51 -4.97
CA ASP A 103 -0.64 -5.24 -6.23
C ASP A 103 -2.05 -5.15 -6.83
N GLU A 104 -3.11 -5.23 -6.01
CA GLU A 104 -4.49 -4.99 -6.46
C GLU A 104 -4.62 -3.61 -7.14
N LEU A 105 -4.03 -2.57 -6.54
CA LEU A 105 -4.04 -1.22 -7.10
C LEU A 105 -3.24 -1.14 -8.41
N LYS A 106 -2.01 -1.67 -8.43
CA LYS A 106 -1.17 -1.68 -9.63
C LYS A 106 -1.85 -2.40 -10.79
N GLU A 107 -2.54 -3.50 -10.52
CA GLU A 107 -3.26 -4.26 -11.53
C GLU A 107 -4.39 -3.42 -12.16
N LYS A 108 -5.19 -2.71 -11.36
CA LYS A 108 -6.25 -1.81 -11.87
C LYS A 108 -5.70 -0.69 -12.74
N LEU A 109 -4.61 -0.07 -12.30
CA LEU A 109 -3.92 0.97 -13.07
C LEU A 109 -3.38 0.41 -14.38
N GLN A 110 -2.70 -0.74 -14.34
CA GLN A 110 -2.15 -1.40 -15.52
C GLN A 110 -3.23 -1.80 -16.52
N ARG A 111 -4.35 -2.36 -16.06
CA ARG A 111 -5.51 -2.70 -16.91
C ARG A 111 -6.04 -1.47 -17.64
N THR A 112 -6.08 -0.31 -16.98
CA THR A 112 -6.52 0.94 -17.59
C THR A 112 -5.55 1.41 -18.67
N VAL A 113 -4.24 1.32 -18.43
CA VAL A 113 -3.21 1.65 -19.44
C VAL A 113 -3.27 0.70 -20.63
N VAL A 114 -3.35 -0.61 -20.40
CA VAL A 114 -3.45 -1.63 -21.45
C VAL A 114 -4.66 -1.37 -22.36
N HIS A 115 -5.81 -1.04 -21.77
CA HIS A 115 -7.01 -0.71 -22.52
C HIS A 115 -6.86 0.57 -23.36
N TYR A 116 -6.15 1.59 -22.85
CA TYR A 116 -5.83 2.78 -23.63
C TYR A 116 -4.94 2.45 -24.84
N LEU A 117 -3.87 1.68 -24.62
CA LEU A 117 -2.93 1.30 -25.68
C LEU A 117 -3.61 0.47 -26.78
N SER A 118 -4.58 -0.38 -26.42
CA SER A 118 -5.30 -1.22 -27.40
C SER A 118 -6.21 -0.39 -28.29
N MET A 119 -6.85 0.63 -27.71
CA MET A 119 -7.75 1.52 -28.44
C MET A 119 -7.01 2.50 -29.35
N THR A 120 -5.76 2.81 -29.04
CA THR A 120 -4.93 3.77 -29.81
C THR A 120 -3.98 3.11 -30.80
N GLY A 121 -3.92 1.77 -30.84
CA GLY A 121 -3.02 1.04 -31.73
C GLY A 121 -1.54 1.21 -31.43
N LYS A 122 -1.19 1.63 -30.19
CA LYS A 122 0.18 1.90 -29.74
C LYS A 122 0.87 0.67 -29.12
N PHE A 123 0.54 -0.52 -29.60
CA PHE A 123 1.12 -1.79 -29.15
C PHE A 123 2.38 -2.17 -29.91
#